data_AF-A0A438KAL5-F1
#
_entry.id   AF-A0A438KAL5-F1
#
_cell.length_a   1.000
_cell.length_b   1.000
_cell.length_c   1.000
_cell.angle_alpha   90.00
_cell.angle_beta   90.00
_cell.angle_gamma   90.00
#
_symmetry.space_group_name_H-M   'P 1'
#
loop_
_entity.id
_entity.type
_entity.pdbx_description
1 polymer ?
#
loop_
_entity_poly.entity_id
_entity_poly.type
_entity_poly.pdbx_seq_one_letter_code
_entity_poly.pdbx_strand_id
1 'polypeptide(L)' 'MPVFSSLFATLLGDSQKLRASGTAISEADIANEYTLGVTGEAFTFSQCCNMVTVEEASGLVGEISQVEQFITKHLKP' A
#
# COMPACT_ATOMS: atom_id res chain seq x y z
N MET A 1 11.98 -16.09 7.64
CA MET A 1 10.99 -15.49 8.55
C MET A 1 9.63 -15.40 7.82
N PRO A 2 8.64 -16.25 8.15
CA PRO A 2 7.37 -16.38 7.39
C PRO A 2 6.29 -15.33 7.73
N VAL A 3 6.40 -14.65 8.88
CA VAL A 3 5.36 -13.71 9.38
C VAL A 3 5.24 -12.46 8.50
N PHE A 4 6.37 -11.94 8.00
CA PHE A 4 6.41 -10.75 7.14
C PHE A 4 5.74 -10.98 5.77
N SER A 5 6.05 -12.11 5.13
CA SER A 5 5.39 -12.51 3.88
C SER A 5 3.88 -12.68 4.05
N SER A 6 3.44 -13.14 5.23
CA SER A 6 2.01 -13.25 5.55
C SER A 6 1.36 -11.88 5.70
N LEU A 7 1.99 -10.95 6.44
CA LEU A 7 1.44 -9.60 6.66
C LEU A 7 1.33 -8.82 5.34
N PHE A 8 2.34 -8.94 4.47
CA PHE A 8 2.31 -8.35 3.13
C PHE A 8 1.16 -8.91 2.28
N ALA A 9 0.98 -10.24 2.27
CA ALA A 9 -0.11 -10.88 1.55
C ALA A 9 -1.49 -10.44 2.08
N THR A 10 -1.62 -10.24 3.40
CA THR A 10 -2.85 -9.73 4.02
C THR A 10 -3.15 -8.30 3.56
N LEU A 11 -2.17 -7.39 3.60
CA LEU A 11 -2.35 -6.01 3.14
C LEU A 11 -2.73 -5.91 1.65
N LEU A 12 -2.11 -6.77 0.82
CA LEU A 12 -2.46 -6.84 -0.60
C LEU A 12 -3.90 -7.33 -0.80
N GLY A 13 -4.30 -8.37 -0.07
CA GLY A 13 -5.65 -8.92 -0.11
C GLY A 13 -6.71 -7.92 0.36
N ASP A 14 -6.45 -7.16 1.41
CA ASP A 14 -7.37 -6.14 1.89
C ASP A 14 -7.51 -4.96 0.91
N SER A 15 -6.42 -4.56 0.25
CA SER A 15 -6.46 -3.53 -0.80
C SER A 15 -7.28 -4.00 -2.02
N GLN A 16 -7.17 -5.27 -2.40
CA GLN A 16 -8.00 -5.87 -3.45
C GLN A 16 -9.47 -5.93 -3.07
N LYS A 17 -9.78 -6.29 -1.81
CA LYS A 17 -11.15 -6.29 -1.29
C LYS A 17 -11.75 -4.89 -1.28
N LEU A 18 -10.97 -3.88 -0.88
CA LEU A 18 -11.39 -2.48 -0.91
C LEU A 18 -11.67 -2.01 -2.34
N ARG A 19 -10.81 -2.37 -3.30
CA ARG A 19 -11.04 -2.10 -4.73
C ARG A 19 -12.37 -2.68 -5.21
N ALA A 20 -12.63 -3.95 -4.90
CA ALA A 20 -13.89 -4.61 -5.28
C ALA A 20 -15.12 -3.95 -4.61
N SER A 21 -15.00 -3.52 -3.36
CA SER A 21 -16.08 -2.83 -2.64
C SER A 21 -16.31 -1.38 -3.12
N GLY A 22 -15.26 -0.67 -3.53
CA GLY A 22 -15.35 0.71 -4.02
C GLY A 22 -16.06 0.81 -5.37
N THR A 23 -15.89 -0.19 -6.23
CA THR A 23 -16.65 -0.33 -7.48
C THR A 23 -18.14 -0.64 -7.24
N ALA A 24 -18.54 -1.04 -6.03
CA ALA A 24 -19.93 -1.35 -5.68
C ALA A 24 -20.73 -0.14 -5.13
N ILE A 25 -20.08 1.01 -4.91
CA ILE A 25 -20.76 2.25 -4.46
C ILE A 25 -21.14 3.09 -5.69
N SER A 26 -22.41 2.93 -6.10
CA SER A 26 -23.27 3.82 -6.92
C SER A 26 -22.62 4.85 -7.86
N GLU A 27 -22.89 4.72 -9.16
CA GLU A 27 -22.56 5.67 -10.25
C GLU A 27 -23.07 7.12 -10.02
N ALA A 28 -23.94 7.35 -9.03
CA ALA A 28 -24.65 8.62 -8.85
C ALA A 28 -23.90 9.73 -8.07
N ASP A 29 -22.76 9.44 -7.42
CA ASP A 29 -22.04 10.41 -6.54
C ASP A 29 -20.56 10.64 -6.94
N ILE A 30 -20.14 10.20 -8.12
CA ILE A 30 -18.73 10.15 -8.52
C ILE A 30 -18.29 11.47 -9.15
N ALA A 31 -17.93 12.45 -8.31
CA ALA A 31 -17.13 13.60 -8.74
C ALA A 31 -15.62 13.31 -8.72
N ASN A 32 -15.16 12.28 -8.00
CA ASN A 32 -13.76 11.87 -7.93
C ASN A 32 -13.67 10.34 -7.79
N GLU A 33 -13.65 9.63 -8.92
CA GLU A 33 -13.41 8.19 -8.97
C GLU A 33 -11.94 7.90 -8.60
N TYR A 34 -11.64 7.65 -7.32
CA TYR A 34 -10.33 7.14 -6.93
C TYR A 34 -10.33 5.62 -7.11
N THR A 35 -10.14 5.15 -8.34
CA THR A 35 -9.91 3.73 -8.61
C THR A 35 -8.57 3.31 -8.00
N LEU A 36 -8.60 2.33 -7.09
CA LEU A 36 -7.38 1.80 -6.48
C LEU A 36 -6.66 0.89 -7.50
N GLY A 37 -5.51 1.34 -8.01
CA GLY A 37 -4.72 0.59 -9.00
C GLY A 37 -5.31 0.58 -10.41
N VAL A 38 -4.91 -0.38 -11.25
CA VAL A 38 -5.36 -0.48 -12.66
C VAL A 38 -6.50 -1.48 -12.80
N THR A 39 -7.59 -1.07 -13.46
CA THR A 39 -8.74 -1.94 -13.74
C THR A 39 -8.34 -3.08 -14.66
N GLY A 40 -8.67 -4.33 -14.28
CA GLY A 40 -8.35 -5.52 -15.06
C GLY A 40 -7.02 -6.19 -14.70
N GLU A 41 -6.18 -5.57 -13.86
CA GLU A 41 -4.91 -6.14 -13.40
C GLU A 41 -4.97 -6.58 -11.93
N ALA A 42 -4.09 -7.52 -11.56
CA ALA A 42 -3.82 -7.79 -10.15
C ALA A 42 -3.30 -6.52 -9.49
N PHE A 43 -3.86 -6.16 -8.34
CA PHE A 43 -3.44 -4.96 -7.63
C PHE A 43 -1.98 -5.11 -7.18
N THR A 44 -1.18 -4.06 -7.39
CA THR A 44 0.16 -3.93 -6.82
C THR A 44 0.35 -2.50 -6.30
N PHE A 45 1.19 -2.34 -5.27
CA PHE A 45 1.49 -1.01 -4.70
C PHE A 45 2.16 -0.05 -5.69
N SER A 46 2.75 -0.55 -6.78
CA SER A 46 3.29 0.28 -7.86
C SER A 46 2.22 1.04 -8.64
N GLN A 47 0.95 0.62 -8.53
CA GLN A 47 -0.17 1.31 -9.16
C GLN A 47 -0.74 2.43 -8.26
N CYS A 48 -0.21 2.63 -7.04
CA CYS A 48 -0.60 3.74 -6.17
C CYS A 48 0.09 5.05 -6.60
N CYS A 49 -0.62 6.18 -6.51
CA CYS A 49 -0.02 7.51 -6.72
C CYS A 49 1.03 7.85 -5.65
N ASN A 50 0.85 7.33 -4.45
CA ASN A 50 1.82 7.46 -3.37
C ASN A 50 2.97 6.49 -3.59
N MET A 51 4.19 6.95 -3.35
CA MET A 51 5.36 6.08 -3.33
C MET A 51 5.26 5.16 -2.11
N VAL A 52 5.18 3.86 -2.36
CA VAL A 52 5.12 2.82 -1.33
C VAL A 52 6.34 1.91 -1.49
N THR A 53 7.07 1.72 -0.40
CA THR A 53 8.20 0.77 -0.31
C THR A 53 7.94 -0.24 0.79
N VAL A 54 8.45 -1.45 0.61
CA VAL A 54 8.28 -2.56 1.56
C VAL A 54 9.65 -2.98 2.03
N GLU A 55 9.92 -2.78 3.32
CA GLU A 55 11.20 -3.09 3.97
C GLU A 55 10.93 -3.73 5.33
N GLU A 56 11.88 -4.56 5.81
CA GLU A 56 11.82 -5.17 7.13
C GLU A 56 12.47 -4.26 8.17
N ALA A 57 11.79 -4.08 9.31
CA ALA A 57 12.29 -3.31 10.44
C ALA A 57 11.75 -3.87 11.76
N SER A 58 12.52 -3.71 12.85
CA SER A 58 12.16 -4.15 14.19
C SER A 58 12.50 -3.07 15.22
N GLY A 59 11.46 -2.48 15.82
CA GLY A 59 11.64 -1.53 16.93
C GLY A 59 12.13 -2.19 18.23
N LEU A 60 11.89 -3.50 18.42
CA LEU A 60 12.32 -4.22 19.62
C LEU A 60 13.82 -4.55 19.58
N VAL A 61 14.34 -4.90 18.40
CA VAL A 61 15.75 -5.26 18.21
C VAL A 61 16.59 -4.03 17.79
N GLY A 62 15.94 -2.93 17.41
CA GLY A 62 16.59 -1.70 16.98
C GLY A 62 16.98 -1.68 15.50
N GLU A 63 16.51 -2.62 14.70
CA GLU A 63 16.71 -2.65 13.25
C GLU A 63 15.73 -1.69 12.56
N ILE A 64 16.05 -0.40 12.55
CA ILE A 64 15.16 0.65 12.01
C ILE A 64 15.80 1.52 10.91
N SER A 65 17.04 1.23 10.52
CA SER A 65 17.83 2.03 9.58
C SER A 65 17.11 2.27 8.24
N GLN A 66 16.36 1.28 7.75
CA GLN A 66 15.57 1.35 6.52
C GLN A 66 14.49 2.44 6.61
N VAL A 67 13.84 2.55 7.77
CA VAL A 67 12.79 3.54 8.03
C VAL A 67 13.40 4.94 8.12
N GLU A 68 14.50 5.11 8.84
CA GLU A 68 15.19 6.40 8.98
C GLU A 68 15.69 6.92 7.62
N GLN A 69 16.30 6.05 6.82
CA GLN A 69 16.76 6.39 5.47
C GLN A 69 15.60 6.75 4.55
N PHE A 70 14.49 6.01 4.62
CA PHE A 70 13.30 6.31 3.84
C PHE A 70 12.75 7.69 4.19
N ILE A 71 12.60 8.03 5.48
CA ILE A 71 12.09 9.33 5.91
C ILE A 71 13.05 10.43 5.45
N THR A 72 14.33 10.32 5.81
CA THR A 72 15.34 11.36 5.53
C THR A 72 15.47 11.67 4.05
N LYS A 73 15.38 10.65 3.18
CA LYS A 73 15.42 10.83 1.72
C LYS A 73 14.22 11.62 1.17
N HIS A 74 13.06 11.58 1.82
CA HIS A 74 11.82 12.17 1.31
C HIS A 74 11.35 13.39 2.12
N LEU A 75 12.10 13.79 3.14
CA LEU A 75 11.96 15.13 3.72
C LEU A 75 12.41 16.16 2.68
N LYS A 76 11.49 17.05 2.30
CA LYS A 76 11.86 18.27 1.57
C LYS A 76 12.60 19.22 2.54
N PRO A 77 13.59 20.01 2.07
CA PRO A 77 14.19 21.06 2.88
C PRO A 77 13.16 22.09 3.33
#